data_AF-B8HPJ4-F1
#
_entry.id   AF-B8HPJ4-F1
#
_cell.length_a   1.000
_cell.length_b   1.000
_cell.length_c   1.000
_cell.angle_alpha   90.00
_cell.angle_beta   90.00
_cell.angle_gamma   90.00
#
_symmetry.space_group_name_H-M   'P 1'
#
loop_
_entity.id
_entity.type
_entity.pdbx_description
1 polymer ?
#
loop_
_entity_poly.entity_id
_entity_poly.type
_entity_poly.pdbx_seq_one_letter_code
_entity_poly.pdbx_strand_id
1 'polypeptide(L)'
;MPSPAKWFIATVLLLGTATSSSIYSASAESRVSQSAPKIRSQKFRSGETIDIPFVGVTYINRRLTSPRLLNQHIVLINLATTGLKFRVTSPAADGSTALEKTISFTRRSKAQIGINGNFFQALSSTRAKVLGLAASSGRVYSSWSNGYQGAINFSSNRTATFVTPPSGLGTTTVPLLTPYNLVSGLPVLVKNGQNVTVGVANPNEYAARSVIGLTQNQQLLLFAVDGPRSNVSTGMNQIELADLLISDFKVVHAVNLDGGGSSTLVFCRPTCAWVNIPSSTTFGIGDRSVANNLAIYVPTIISQSSPSLFGTRPPAWLQQLLPWSHKPLPWATLSSSR
;
A
#
# COMPACT_ATOMS: atom_id res chain seq x y z
N MET A 1 -31.10 45.79 -54.61
CA MET A 1 -30.69 44.51 -55.23
C MET A 1 -29.87 43.72 -54.22
N PRO A 2 -30.16 42.45 -53.92
CA PRO A 2 -31.48 41.81 -53.94
C PRO A 2 -31.85 41.14 -52.60
N SER A 3 -33.17 41.05 -52.37
CA SER A 3 -33.87 40.08 -51.51
C SER A 3 -33.81 38.65 -52.12
N PRO A 4 -34.49 37.55 -51.67
CA PRO A 4 -35.74 37.46 -50.86
C PRO A 4 -35.69 36.41 -49.71
N ALA A 5 -36.55 36.49 -48.68
CA ALA A 5 -37.92 35.96 -48.57
C ALA A 5 -38.02 34.43 -48.85
N LYS A 6 -38.74 33.61 -48.07
CA LYS A 6 -40.19 33.69 -47.82
C LYS A 6 -40.63 32.87 -46.58
N TRP A 7 -41.70 33.38 -45.98
CA TRP A 7 -42.62 32.76 -45.03
C TRP A 7 -43.43 31.61 -45.63
N PHE A 8 -43.99 30.70 -44.80
CA PHE A 8 -45.43 30.40 -44.79
C PHE A 8 -45.88 29.65 -43.51
N ILE A 9 -47.02 30.08 -42.99
CA ILE A 9 -47.82 29.53 -41.90
C ILE A 9 -48.74 28.43 -42.44
N ALA A 10 -49.01 27.37 -41.66
CA ALA A 10 -50.27 26.62 -41.77
C ALA A 10 -50.65 25.97 -40.43
N THR A 11 -51.72 26.47 -39.84
CA THR A 11 -52.50 25.83 -38.78
C THR A 11 -53.50 24.87 -39.44
N VAL A 12 -53.58 23.62 -38.96
CA VAL A 12 -54.75 22.76 -39.18
C VAL A 12 -55.16 22.15 -37.84
N LEU A 13 -56.33 22.57 -37.37
CA LEU A 13 -57.14 21.94 -36.36
C LEU A 13 -57.85 20.73 -37.00
N LEU A 14 -57.82 19.56 -36.37
CA LEU A 14 -58.86 18.55 -36.57
C LEU A 14 -59.28 17.97 -35.22
N LEU A 15 -60.58 18.13 -34.95
CA LEU A 15 -61.33 17.47 -33.89
C LEU A 15 -61.44 15.97 -34.19
N GLY A 16 -61.27 15.15 -33.16
CA GLY A 16 -61.54 13.71 -33.17
C GLY A 16 -61.98 13.25 -31.80
N THR A 17 -63.08 12.50 -31.78
CA THR A 17 -63.99 12.22 -30.67
C THR A 17 -63.47 11.23 -29.61
N ALA A 18 -64.14 11.28 -28.45
CA ALA A 18 -63.95 10.44 -27.27
C ALA A 18 -64.01 8.92 -27.52
N THR A 19 -63.28 8.14 -26.71
CA THR A 19 -63.82 7.06 -25.86
C THR A 19 -62.77 6.59 -24.85
N SER A 20 -63.22 6.40 -23.61
CA SER A 20 -62.53 5.78 -22.49
C SER A 20 -62.21 4.30 -22.72
N SER A 21 -61.03 3.85 -22.31
CA SER A 21 -60.86 2.58 -21.57
C SER A 21 -59.40 2.37 -21.17
N SER A 22 -59.21 2.24 -19.87
CA SER A 22 -58.00 1.82 -19.16
C SER A 22 -57.47 0.46 -19.64
N ILE A 23 -56.20 0.40 -20.01
CA ILE A 23 -55.41 -0.84 -20.06
C ILE A 23 -54.03 -0.56 -19.46
N TYR A 24 -53.73 -1.29 -18.40
CA TYR A 24 -52.41 -1.44 -17.80
C TYR A 24 -51.42 -1.99 -18.83
N SER A 25 -50.34 -1.27 -19.08
CA SER A 25 -49.11 -1.86 -19.62
C SER A 25 -47.91 -1.07 -19.10
N ALA A 26 -47.24 -1.66 -18.11
CA ALA A 26 -45.98 -1.18 -17.59
C ALA A 26 -44.92 -1.20 -18.70
N SER A 27 -44.46 -0.02 -19.13
CA SER A 27 -43.31 0.10 -20.01
C SER A 27 -42.05 -0.27 -19.24
N ALA A 28 -41.37 -1.31 -19.72
CA ALA A 28 -40.07 -1.75 -19.23
C ALA A 28 -39.04 -0.62 -19.38
N GLU A 29 -38.68 0.03 -18.27
CA GLU A 29 -37.43 0.77 -18.19
C GLU A 29 -36.28 -0.24 -18.26
N SER A 30 -35.49 -0.13 -19.31
CA SER A 30 -34.27 -0.90 -19.53
C SER A 30 -33.27 -0.62 -18.41
N ARG A 31 -33.36 -1.38 -17.33
CA ARG A 31 -32.36 -1.41 -16.27
C ARG A 31 -31.14 -2.15 -16.85
N VAL A 32 -30.21 -1.39 -17.42
CA VAL A 32 -28.88 -1.89 -17.77
C VAL A 32 -28.22 -2.37 -16.48
N SER A 33 -28.33 -3.67 -16.24
CA SER A 33 -27.54 -4.40 -15.25
C SER A 33 -26.08 -4.24 -15.64
N GLN A 34 -25.39 -3.25 -15.06
CA GLN A 34 -23.94 -3.29 -14.99
C GLN A 34 -23.57 -4.49 -14.13
N SER A 35 -23.35 -5.63 -14.78
CA SER A 35 -22.76 -6.80 -14.15
C SER A 35 -21.42 -6.38 -13.55
N ALA A 36 -21.23 -6.65 -12.26
CA ALA A 36 -19.93 -6.54 -11.60
C ALA A 36 -18.85 -7.19 -12.48
N PRO A 37 -17.65 -6.58 -12.60
CA PRO A 37 -16.61 -7.10 -13.47
C PRO A 37 -16.30 -8.54 -13.06
N LYS A 38 -16.46 -9.47 -14.01
CA LYS A 38 -16.03 -10.86 -13.84
C LYS A 38 -14.53 -10.83 -13.55
N ILE A 39 -14.15 -11.13 -12.30
CA ILE A 39 -12.76 -11.38 -11.94
C ILE A 39 -12.31 -12.57 -12.80
N ARG A 40 -11.47 -12.32 -13.80
CA ARG A 40 -10.77 -13.36 -14.55
C ARG A 40 -10.12 -14.28 -13.51
N SER A 41 -10.42 -15.56 -13.55
CA SER A 41 -9.78 -16.57 -12.72
C SER A 41 -8.26 -16.48 -12.92
N GLN A 42 -7.57 -15.75 -12.05
CA GLN A 42 -6.12 -15.75 -12.04
C GLN A 42 -5.71 -17.15 -11.60
N LYS A 43 -4.86 -17.81 -12.41
CA LYS A 43 -4.20 -19.06 -12.01
C LYS A 43 -3.35 -18.73 -10.78
N PHE A 44 -3.87 -18.99 -9.58
CA PHE A 44 -3.12 -18.82 -8.34
C PHE A 44 -1.92 -19.77 -8.36
N ARG A 45 -0.72 -19.25 -8.09
CA ARG A 45 0.44 -20.12 -7.85
C ARG A 45 0.20 -20.88 -6.55
N SER A 46 0.58 -22.15 -6.51
CA SER A 46 0.51 -22.92 -5.26
C SER A 46 1.27 -22.20 -4.14
N GLY A 47 0.66 -22.08 -2.96
CA GLY A 47 1.24 -21.35 -1.82
C GLY A 47 1.10 -19.83 -1.86
N GLU A 48 0.35 -19.28 -2.82
CA GLU A 48 0.04 -17.84 -2.90
C GLU A 48 -1.34 -17.52 -2.32
N THR A 49 -1.42 -16.45 -1.52
CA THR A 49 -2.68 -15.85 -1.06
C THR A 49 -2.71 -14.38 -1.44
N ILE A 50 -3.89 -13.89 -1.81
CA ILE A 50 -4.11 -12.49 -2.23
C ILE A 50 -5.20 -11.88 -1.34
N ASP A 51 -4.92 -10.71 -0.77
CA ASP A 51 -5.85 -9.89 0.04
C ASP A 51 -5.91 -8.46 -0.52
N ILE A 52 -6.99 -7.75 -0.20
CA ILE A 52 -7.16 -6.31 -0.48
C ILE A 52 -7.22 -5.61 0.88
N PRO A 53 -6.07 -5.36 1.52
CA PRO A 53 -6.04 -4.92 2.90
C PRO A 53 -6.67 -3.55 3.14
N PHE A 54 -6.59 -2.70 2.12
CA PHE A 54 -7.04 -1.31 2.11
C PHE A 54 -7.50 -0.92 0.70
N VAL A 55 -8.20 0.21 0.56
CA VAL A 55 -8.61 0.69 -0.76
C VAL A 55 -7.37 0.93 -1.63
N GLY A 56 -7.38 0.35 -2.83
CA GLY A 56 -6.29 0.51 -3.80
C GLY A 56 -5.00 -0.24 -3.46
N VAL A 57 -5.03 -1.15 -2.48
CA VAL A 57 -3.88 -1.95 -2.06
C VAL A 57 -4.17 -3.43 -2.30
N THR A 58 -3.29 -4.10 -3.03
CA THR A 58 -3.28 -5.56 -3.13
C THR A 58 -2.09 -6.09 -2.34
N TYR A 59 -2.35 -7.05 -1.46
CA TYR A 59 -1.32 -7.77 -0.74
C TYR A 59 -1.26 -9.21 -1.26
N ILE A 60 -0.05 -9.68 -1.53
CA ILE A 60 0.22 -11.05 -1.95
C ILE A 60 1.21 -11.65 -0.95
N ASN A 61 0.84 -12.74 -0.29
CA ASN A 61 1.80 -13.59 0.41
C ASN A 61 2.06 -14.83 -0.43
N ARG A 62 3.33 -15.06 -0.77
CA ARG A 62 3.74 -16.24 -1.53
C ARG A 62 4.74 -17.06 -0.72
N ARG A 63 4.35 -18.30 -0.43
CA ARG A 63 5.19 -19.30 0.23
C ARG A 63 5.63 -20.35 -0.77
N LEU A 64 6.95 -20.55 -0.88
CA LEU A 64 7.55 -21.54 -1.78
C LEU A 64 8.35 -22.54 -0.95
N THR A 65 8.32 -23.80 -1.36
CA THR A 65 9.14 -24.87 -0.77
C THR A 65 10.24 -25.36 -1.71
N SER A 66 10.14 -25.06 -3.00
CA SER A 66 11.12 -25.40 -4.02
C SER A 66 11.48 -24.14 -4.83
N PRO A 67 12.77 -23.92 -5.17
CA PRO A 67 13.92 -24.77 -4.83
C PRO A 67 14.34 -24.69 -3.35
N ARG A 68 13.76 -23.77 -2.57
CA ARG A 68 13.99 -23.60 -1.14
C ARG A 68 12.83 -22.88 -0.47
N LEU A 69 12.85 -22.84 0.86
CA LEU A 69 11.84 -22.13 1.66
C LEU A 69 11.90 -20.63 1.42
N LEU A 70 10.85 -20.05 0.86
CA LEU A 70 10.67 -18.61 0.72
C LEU A 70 9.33 -18.18 1.30
N ASN A 71 9.33 -17.09 2.07
CA ASN A 71 8.12 -16.42 2.53
C ASN A 71 8.18 -14.95 2.05
N GLN A 72 7.47 -14.68 0.96
CA GLN A 72 7.48 -13.40 0.25
C GLN A 72 6.20 -12.62 0.56
N HIS A 73 6.35 -11.31 0.70
CA HIS A 73 5.29 -10.36 1.02
C HIS A 73 5.35 -9.21 0.02
N ILE A 74 4.34 -9.11 -0.84
CA ILE A 74 4.28 -8.13 -1.92
C ILE A 74 3.07 -7.24 -1.70
N VAL A 75 3.28 -5.93 -1.68
CA VAL A 75 2.23 -4.93 -1.55
C VAL A 75 2.25 -4.06 -2.80
N LEU A 76 1.19 -4.13 -3.59
CA LEU A 76 0.98 -3.27 -4.75
C LEU A 76 -0.02 -2.19 -4.37
N ILE A 77 0.40 -0.93 -4.48
CA ILE A 77 -0.42 0.24 -4.15
C ILE A 77 -0.69 1.00 -5.44
N ASN A 78 -1.96 1.09 -5.82
CA ASN A 78 -2.38 1.89 -6.96
C ASN A 78 -2.19 3.39 -6.63
N LEU A 79 -1.22 4.04 -7.28
CA LEU A 79 -0.90 5.46 -7.02
C LEU A 79 -2.02 6.42 -7.44
N ALA A 80 -2.98 5.98 -8.27
CA ALA A 80 -4.18 6.76 -8.59
C ALA A 80 -5.24 6.75 -7.47
N THR A 81 -5.02 5.99 -6.39
CA THR A 81 -5.95 5.93 -5.25
C THR A 81 -6.07 7.31 -4.59
N THR A 82 -7.28 7.84 -4.54
CA THR A 82 -7.54 9.14 -3.91
C THR A 82 -7.24 9.08 -2.42
N GLY A 83 -6.55 10.09 -1.90
CA GLY A 83 -6.28 10.21 -0.46
C GLY A 83 -4.96 9.59 0.01
N LEU A 84 -4.15 9.02 -0.90
CA LEU A 84 -2.79 8.57 -0.57
C LEU A 84 -1.95 9.70 0.01
N LYS A 85 -1.23 9.41 1.09
CA LYS A 85 -0.17 10.28 1.65
C LYS A 85 1.02 9.44 2.05
N PHE A 86 2.19 10.07 2.09
CA PHE A 86 3.45 9.43 2.45
C PHE A 86 4.14 10.26 3.53
N ARG A 87 4.82 9.59 4.46
CA ARG A 87 5.65 10.23 5.47
C ARG A 87 6.89 9.41 5.73
N VAL A 88 8.04 10.07 5.67
CA VAL A 88 9.34 9.49 6.03
C VAL A 88 9.72 9.95 7.44
N THR A 89 10.51 9.15 8.19
CA THR A 89 11.07 9.56 9.50
C THR A 89 11.64 10.97 9.44
N SER A 90 11.17 11.84 10.35
CA SER A 90 11.67 13.20 10.43
C SER A 90 13.00 13.25 11.22
N PRO A 91 13.97 14.07 10.79
CA PRO A 91 15.22 14.27 11.51
C PRO A 91 15.02 15.19 12.72
N ALA A 92 15.98 15.21 13.64
CA ALA A 92 16.11 16.31 14.59
C ALA A 92 16.87 17.49 13.97
N ALA A 93 17.11 18.52 14.77
CA ALA A 93 17.79 19.74 14.35
C ALA A 93 19.18 19.47 13.75
N ASP A 94 19.92 18.51 14.33
CA ASP A 94 21.27 18.07 13.92
C ASP A 94 21.28 17.15 12.69
N GLY A 95 20.11 16.84 12.11
CA GLY A 95 19.98 15.94 10.97
C GLY A 95 19.98 14.45 11.32
N SER A 96 20.30 14.08 12.57
CA SER A 96 20.21 12.69 13.00
C SER A 96 18.75 12.29 13.30
N THR A 97 18.48 10.99 13.30
CA THR A 97 17.15 10.41 13.49
C THR A 97 17.12 9.55 14.74
N ALA A 98 15.94 9.46 15.37
CA ALA A 98 15.75 8.54 16.47
C ALA A 98 15.67 7.11 15.91
N LEU A 99 16.37 6.18 16.56
CA LEU A 99 16.21 4.76 16.27
C LEU A 99 14.84 4.31 16.76
N GLU A 100 13.98 3.89 15.84
CA GLU A 100 12.61 3.51 16.13
C GLU A 100 12.19 2.27 15.33
N LYS A 101 11.47 1.37 16.00
CA LYS A 101 10.84 0.20 15.37
C LYS A 101 9.81 0.62 14.33
N THR A 102 9.79 -0.02 13.17
CA THR A 102 8.83 0.27 12.09
C THR A 102 7.39 0.16 12.57
N ILE A 103 7.06 -0.84 13.41
CA ILE A 103 5.70 -0.98 13.94
C ILE A 103 5.30 0.19 14.84
N SER A 104 6.23 0.66 15.68
CA SER A 104 6.03 1.81 16.56
C SER A 104 5.84 3.09 15.74
N PHE A 105 6.70 3.32 14.73
CA PHE A 105 6.62 4.46 13.83
C PHE A 105 5.28 4.52 13.10
N THR A 106 4.84 3.40 12.54
CA THR A 106 3.59 3.29 11.79
C THR A 106 2.39 3.56 12.69
N ARG A 107 2.37 2.93 13.88
CA ARG A 107 1.33 3.09 14.89
C ARG A 107 1.21 4.54 15.36
N ARG A 108 2.31 5.16 15.80
CA ARG A 108 2.26 6.55 16.30
C ARG A 108 1.91 7.56 15.19
N SER A 109 2.26 7.23 13.95
CA SER A 109 1.91 8.04 12.78
C SER A 109 0.45 7.87 12.36
N LYS A 110 -0.28 6.90 12.92
CA LYS A 110 -1.66 6.54 12.53
C LYS A 110 -1.76 6.19 11.04
N ALA A 111 -0.68 5.66 10.47
CA ALA A 111 -0.63 5.20 9.09
C ALA A 111 -1.15 3.76 9.00
N GLN A 112 -1.57 3.36 7.81
CA GLN A 112 -2.12 2.03 7.54
C GLN A 112 -1.04 1.03 7.16
N ILE A 113 0.02 1.50 6.49
CA ILE A 113 1.12 0.66 6.03
C ILE A 113 2.44 1.29 6.46
N GLY A 114 3.38 0.45 6.90
CA GLY A 114 4.73 0.87 7.20
C GLY A 114 5.77 -0.11 6.67
N ILE A 115 6.91 0.41 6.21
CA ILE A 115 8.09 -0.37 5.86
C ILE A 115 9.34 0.35 6.37
N ASN A 116 10.39 -0.40 6.73
CA ASN A 116 11.68 0.22 7.01
C ASN A 116 12.24 0.90 5.75
N GLY A 117 13.13 1.87 5.93
CA GLY A 117 13.67 2.70 4.85
C GLY A 117 15.16 2.51 4.62
N ASN A 118 15.87 3.63 4.52
CA ASN A 118 17.30 3.70 4.25
C ASN A 118 18.17 2.89 5.25
N PHE A 119 19.37 2.54 4.77
CA PHE A 119 20.50 2.16 5.61
C PHE A 119 20.93 3.30 6.55
N PHE A 120 21.69 2.95 7.59
CA PHE A 120 22.10 3.92 8.61
C PHE A 120 23.38 3.55 9.34
N GLN A 121 23.99 4.57 9.93
CA GLN A 121 25.09 4.43 10.88
C GLN A 121 24.60 4.83 12.28
N ALA A 122 24.68 3.91 13.24
CA ALA A 122 24.36 4.22 14.62
C ALA A 122 25.35 5.25 15.19
N LEU A 123 24.81 6.27 15.86
CA LEU A 123 25.58 7.28 16.59
C LEU A 123 25.57 6.98 18.10
N SER A 124 24.45 6.43 18.58
CA SER A 124 24.26 5.95 19.95
C SER A 124 23.24 4.80 19.96
N SER A 125 22.86 4.34 21.15
CA SER A 125 21.77 3.36 21.32
C SER A 125 20.39 3.89 20.88
N THR A 126 20.23 5.21 20.74
CA THR A 126 18.93 5.85 20.43
C THR A 126 18.96 6.74 19.20
N ARG A 127 20.13 6.99 18.61
CA ARG A 127 20.31 7.94 17.49
C ARG A 127 21.13 7.32 16.37
N ALA A 128 20.80 7.71 15.14
CA ALA A 128 21.53 7.29 13.96
C ALA A 128 21.54 8.36 12.86
N LYS A 129 22.58 8.32 12.03
CA LYS A 129 22.64 9.05 10.77
C LYS A 129 22.12 8.16 9.66
N VAL A 130 21.17 8.68 8.89
CA VAL A 130 20.69 8.00 7.67
C VAL A 130 21.74 8.09 6.59
N LEU A 131 21.89 7.02 5.79
CA LEU A 131 22.78 6.95 4.65
C LEU A 131 21.99 6.99 3.34
N GLY A 132 22.58 7.59 2.31
CA GLY A 132 21.91 7.94 1.05
C GLY A 132 20.96 9.13 1.19
N LEU A 133 20.48 9.65 0.05
CA LEU A 133 19.58 10.80 0.05
C LEU A 133 18.32 10.48 0.87
N ALA A 134 17.90 11.42 1.72
CA ALA A 134 16.69 11.27 2.50
C ALA A 134 16.05 12.63 2.80
N ALA A 135 14.72 12.66 2.71
CA ALA A 135 13.92 13.85 2.99
C ALA A 135 12.61 13.48 3.68
N SER A 136 12.14 14.34 4.58
CA SER A 136 10.84 14.22 5.23
C SER A 136 10.14 15.57 5.21
N SER A 137 8.97 15.62 4.58
CA SER A 137 8.16 16.85 4.41
C SER A 137 8.97 18.05 3.87
N GLY A 138 9.85 17.81 2.90
CA GLY A 138 10.67 18.85 2.26
C GLY A 138 11.98 19.18 2.98
N ARG A 139 12.17 18.69 4.22
CA ARG A 139 13.46 18.81 4.91
C ARG A 139 14.37 17.69 4.48
N VAL A 140 15.40 18.02 3.69
CA VAL A 140 16.52 17.12 3.36
C VAL A 140 17.45 17.02 4.56
N TYR A 141 17.83 15.81 4.97
CA TYR A 141 18.67 15.58 6.15
C TYR A 141 19.77 14.55 5.96
N SER A 142 19.84 13.96 4.77
CA SER A 142 20.99 13.16 4.32
C SER A 142 21.16 13.38 2.82
N SER A 143 22.41 13.48 2.37
CA SER A 143 22.79 13.61 0.97
C SER A 143 23.02 12.25 0.33
N TRP A 144 23.13 12.21 -1.00
CA TRP A 144 23.76 11.08 -1.69
C TRP A 144 25.11 10.74 -1.05
N SER A 145 25.38 9.45 -0.94
CA SER A 145 26.63 8.86 -0.44
C SER A 145 27.08 7.77 -1.41
N ASN A 146 28.37 7.39 -1.36
CA ASN A 146 28.94 6.41 -2.27
C ASN A 146 28.11 5.11 -2.31
N GLY A 147 27.77 4.65 -3.52
CA GLY A 147 27.00 3.45 -3.78
C GLY A 147 25.47 3.61 -3.76
N TYR A 148 24.93 4.72 -3.25
CA TYR A 148 23.48 4.98 -3.22
C TYR A 148 23.06 5.64 -4.53
N GLN A 149 22.60 4.82 -5.48
CA GLN A 149 22.33 5.26 -6.85
C GLN A 149 20.84 5.33 -7.21
N GLY A 150 19.94 5.07 -6.26
CA GLY A 150 18.51 5.12 -6.50
C GLY A 150 17.71 5.46 -5.26
N ALA A 151 16.63 6.19 -5.47
CA ALA A 151 15.65 6.55 -4.47
C ALA A 151 14.26 6.66 -5.09
N ILE A 152 13.23 6.63 -4.24
CA ILE A 152 11.88 7.05 -4.63
C ILE A 152 11.53 8.30 -3.85
N ASN A 153 11.23 9.37 -4.58
CA ASN A 153 10.68 10.59 -4.05
C ASN A 153 9.15 10.59 -4.15
N PHE A 154 8.48 10.89 -3.06
CA PHE A 154 7.07 11.21 -3.00
C PHE A 154 6.94 12.71 -2.85
N SER A 155 6.61 13.41 -3.93
CA SER A 155 6.46 14.87 -3.96
C SER A 155 5.24 15.34 -3.15
N SER A 156 5.17 16.65 -2.88
CA SER A 156 4.05 17.27 -2.16
C SER A 156 2.70 17.09 -2.86
N ASN A 157 2.68 16.96 -4.20
CA ASN A 157 1.50 16.64 -4.99
C ASN A 157 1.16 15.13 -5.03
N ARG A 158 1.88 14.29 -4.28
CA ARG A 158 1.68 12.84 -4.11
C ARG A 158 2.15 11.97 -5.28
N THR A 159 2.93 12.52 -6.21
CA THR A 159 3.57 11.74 -7.27
C THR A 159 4.77 10.96 -6.72
N ALA A 160 4.86 9.67 -7.03
CA ALA A 160 6.05 8.87 -6.77
C ALA A 160 6.96 8.91 -8.00
N THR A 161 8.24 9.21 -7.82
CA THR A 161 9.23 9.29 -8.91
C THR A 161 10.51 8.61 -8.49
N PHE A 162 11.02 7.70 -9.33
CA PHE A 162 12.34 7.14 -9.15
C PHE A 162 13.39 8.19 -9.55
N VAL A 163 14.37 8.42 -8.68
CA VAL A 163 15.42 9.42 -8.90
C VAL A 163 16.80 8.84 -8.65
N THR A 164 17.78 9.37 -9.38
CA THR A 164 19.21 9.02 -9.27
C THR A 164 20.05 10.29 -9.04
N PRO A 165 21.30 10.18 -8.56
CA PRO A 165 22.22 11.32 -8.59
C PRO A 165 22.64 11.68 -10.04
N PRO A 166 22.87 12.96 -10.39
CA PRO A 166 23.37 13.37 -11.70
C PRO A 166 24.85 13.00 -11.92
N SER A 167 25.71 13.35 -10.96
CA SER A 167 27.12 12.97 -10.86
C SER A 167 27.62 13.49 -9.50
N GLY A 168 28.27 12.63 -8.71
CA GLY A 168 28.81 13.03 -7.39
C GLY A 168 27.81 13.02 -6.23
N LEU A 169 28.27 13.54 -5.10
CA LEU A 169 27.52 13.63 -3.83
C LEU A 169 26.65 14.89 -3.81
N GLY A 170 25.72 14.99 -2.85
CA GLY A 170 24.85 16.16 -2.67
C GLY A 170 23.38 15.79 -2.63
N THR A 171 22.50 16.72 -2.99
CA THR A 171 21.03 16.56 -2.85
C THR A 171 20.27 16.66 -4.16
N THR A 172 20.95 17.00 -5.25
CA THR A 172 20.37 17.11 -6.60
C THR A 172 19.92 15.74 -7.11
N THR A 173 18.80 15.71 -7.83
CA THR A 173 18.18 14.51 -8.37
C THR A 173 18.10 14.54 -9.89
N VAL A 174 18.04 13.36 -10.50
CA VAL A 174 17.70 13.15 -11.91
C VAL A 174 16.51 12.18 -11.97
N PRO A 175 15.37 12.57 -12.58
CA PRO A 175 15.06 13.92 -13.07
C PRO A 175 15.12 14.97 -11.95
N LEU A 176 15.34 16.24 -12.32
CA LEU A 176 15.44 17.33 -11.36
C LEU A 176 14.10 17.58 -10.68
N LEU A 177 14.04 17.32 -9.37
CA LEU A 177 12.89 17.62 -8.52
C LEU A 177 13.34 17.98 -7.10
N THR A 178 12.45 18.61 -6.35
CA THR A 178 12.65 18.89 -4.92
C THR A 178 12.39 17.62 -4.10
N PRO A 179 13.38 17.09 -3.36
CA PRO A 179 13.13 15.99 -2.43
C PRO A 179 12.10 16.41 -1.37
N TYR A 180 11.07 15.59 -1.16
CA TYR A 180 10.00 15.90 -0.21
C TYR A 180 9.86 14.82 0.87
N ASN A 181 9.28 13.67 0.52
CA ASN A 181 9.37 12.44 1.29
C ASN A 181 10.16 11.45 0.46
N LEU A 182 11.39 11.14 0.85
CA LEU A 182 12.30 10.38 -0.01
C LEU A 182 13.01 9.29 0.79
N VAL A 183 12.95 8.08 0.26
CA VAL A 183 13.74 6.93 0.75
C VAL A 183 14.68 6.47 -0.35
N SER A 184 15.91 6.12 0.04
CA SER A 184 16.94 5.62 -0.85
C SER A 184 17.52 4.32 -0.33
N GLY A 185 18.27 3.63 -1.18
CA GLY A 185 18.96 2.43 -0.76
C GLY A 185 20.01 1.97 -1.77
N LEU A 186 20.48 0.74 -1.59
CA LEU A 186 21.44 0.11 -2.47
C LEU A 186 21.34 -1.43 -2.43
N PRO A 187 21.74 -2.10 -3.52
CA PRO A 187 21.93 -1.51 -4.86
C PRO A 187 20.57 -1.15 -5.49
N VAL A 188 20.61 -0.43 -6.61
CA VAL A 188 19.47 -0.38 -7.52
C VAL A 188 19.26 -1.78 -8.08
N LEU A 189 18.04 -2.30 -8.01
CA LEU A 189 17.71 -3.64 -8.48
C LEU A 189 17.28 -3.62 -9.94
N VAL A 190 16.38 -2.71 -10.25
CA VAL A 190 15.77 -2.59 -11.58
C VAL A 190 15.90 -1.15 -12.06
N LYS A 191 16.34 -0.96 -13.29
CA LYS A 191 16.38 0.34 -13.96
C LYS A 191 15.91 0.17 -15.40
N ASN A 192 14.93 0.97 -15.81
CA ASN A 192 14.33 0.90 -17.14
C ASN A 192 13.82 -0.52 -17.50
N GLY A 193 13.26 -1.24 -16.52
CA GLY A 193 12.75 -2.60 -16.68
C GLY A 193 13.84 -3.68 -16.80
N GLN A 194 15.10 -3.34 -16.59
CA GLN A 194 16.23 -4.26 -16.67
C GLN A 194 16.84 -4.54 -15.31
N ASN A 195 17.28 -5.79 -15.10
CA ASN A 195 18.04 -6.17 -13.92
C ASN A 195 19.45 -5.57 -14.01
N VAL A 196 19.80 -4.70 -13.06
CA VAL A 196 21.11 -4.01 -13.02
C VAL A 196 21.99 -4.46 -11.86
N THR A 197 21.68 -5.63 -11.28
CA THR A 197 22.42 -6.17 -10.14
C THR A 197 23.59 -7.08 -10.52
N VAL A 198 23.65 -7.53 -11.78
CA VAL A 198 24.73 -8.41 -12.27
C VAL A 198 26.08 -7.68 -12.16
N GLY A 199 27.05 -8.30 -11.48
CA GLY A 199 28.36 -7.70 -11.20
C GLY A 199 28.38 -6.69 -10.05
N VAL A 200 27.22 -6.40 -9.43
CA VAL A 200 27.10 -5.49 -8.27
C VAL A 200 26.69 -6.26 -7.02
N ALA A 201 25.70 -7.14 -7.13
CA ALA A 201 25.19 -7.96 -6.04
C ALA A 201 25.91 -9.30 -5.95
N ASN A 202 26.01 -9.84 -4.73
CA ASN A 202 26.57 -11.16 -4.48
C ASN A 202 25.49 -12.26 -4.72
N PRO A 203 25.69 -13.18 -5.67
CA PRO A 203 24.72 -14.26 -5.94
C PRO A 203 24.54 -15.24 -4.77
N ASN A 204 25.51 -15.31 -3.85
CA ASN A 204 25.51 -16.23 -2.71
C ASN A 204 25.00 -15.57 -1.41
N GLU A 205 24.60 -14.30 -1.45
CA GLU A 205 24.15 -13.57 -0.27
C GLU A 205 22.62 -13.61 -0.13
N TYR A 206 22.14 -14.66 0.52
CA TYR A 206 20.72 -14.79 0.87
C TYR A 206 20.42 -14.10 2.20
N ALA A 207 19.46 -13.17 2.19
CA ALA A 207 19.05 -12.47 3.41
C ALA A 207 17.56 -12.10 3.35
N ALA A 208 17.04 -11.64 4.48
CA ALA A 208 15.81 -10.86 4.46
C ALA A 208 16.05 -9.59 3.64
N ARG A 209 15.12 -9.21 2.77
CA ARG A 209 15.23 -8.01 1.93
C ARG A 209 13.97 -7.19 2.06
N SER A 210 14.13 -5.87 2.00
CA SER A 210 13.05 -4.91 1.79
C SER A 210 13.35 -4.12 0.52
N VAL A 211 12.35 -3.93 -0.32
CA VAL A 211 12.49 -3.27 -1.62
C VAL A 211 11.33 -2.33 -1.84
N ILE A 212 11.62 -1.22 -2.51
CA ILE A 212 10.62 -0.28 -3.00
C ILE A 212 10.82 -0.07 -4.50
N GLY A 213 9.72 -0.05 -5.26
CA GLY A 213 9.78 0.08 -6.72
C GLY A 213 8.52 0.65 -7.34
N LEU A 214 8.61 0.97 -8.64
CA LEU A 214 7.52 1.42 -9.48
C LEU A 214 7.32 0.41 -10.62
N THR A 215 6.08 0.00 -10.81
CA THR A 215 5.67 -0.90 -11.89
C THR A 215 5.32 -0.13 -13.17
N GLN A 216 5.26 -0.83 -14.30
CA GLN A 216 4.90 -0.25 -15.60
C GLN A 216 3.49 0.37 -15.60
N ASN A 217 2.57 -0.16 -14.79
CA ASN A 217 1.21 0.37 -14.60
C ASN A 217 1.11 1.40 -13.46
N GLN A 218 2.21 2.08 -13.11
CA GLN A 218 2.26 3.14 -12.09
C GLN A 218 1.75 2.71 -10.70
N GLN A 219 2.02 1.46 -10.30
CA GLN A 219 1.83 1.04 -8.92
C GLN A 219 3.13 1.22 -8.15
N LEU A 220 3.01 1.62 -6.89
CA LEU A 220 4.10 1.51 -5.94
C LEU A 220 4.14 0.06 -5.44
N LEU A 221 5.28 -0.60 -5.60
CA LEU A 221 5.55 -1.92 -5.06
C LEU A 221 6.38 -1.77 -3.79
N LEU A 222 5.89 -2.34 -2.70
CA LEU A 222 6.70 -2.71 -1.54
C LEU A 222 6.89 -4.22 -1.54
N PHE A 223 8.10 -4.67 -1.32
CA PHE A 223 8.39 -6.09 -1.22
C PHE A 223 9.23 -6.36 0.01
N ALA A 224 8.84 -7.37 0.78
CA ALA A 224 9.63 -7.93 1.86
C ALA A 224 9.73 -9.44 1.68
N VAL A 225 10.92 -10.01 1.89
CA VAL A 225 11.10 -11.45 2.05
C VAL A 225 11.74 -11.72 3.39
N ASP A 226 11.23 -12.72 4.11
CA ASP A 226 11.82 -13.12 5.38
C ASP A 226 13.19 -13.78 5.16
N GLY A 227 14.06 -13.66 6.16
CA GLY A 227 15.43 -14.17 6.09
C GLY A 227 15.64 -15.47 6.86
N PRO A 228 16.86 -16.04 6.80
CA PRO A 228 17.22 -17.30 7.45
C PRO A 228 16.85 -17.40 8.94
N ARG A 229 16.85 -16.27 9.66
CA ARG A 229 16.58 -16.20 11.10
C ARG A 229 15.09 -16.29 11.46
N SER A 230 14.21 -16.35 10.47
CA SER A 230 12.76 -16.51 10.67
C SER A 230 12.30 -17.96 10.80
N ASN A 231 13.16 -18.93 10.45
CA ASN A 231 12.86 -20.36 10.29
C ASN A 231 11.81 -20.69 9.21
N VAL A 232 11.20 -19.70 8.55
CA VAL A 232 10.20 -19.89 7.48
C VAL A 232 10.74 -19.55 6.10
N SER A 233 11.94 -18.97 6.01
CA SER A 233 12.54 -18.59 4.75
C SER A 233 14.06 -18.56 4.81
N THR A 234 14.72 -18.95 3.72
CA THR A 234 16.16 -18.76 3.52
C THR A 234 16.53 -17.35 3.06
N GLY A 235 15.55 -16.50 2.75
CA GLY A 235 15.80 -15.21 2.11
C GLY A 235 16.15 -15.29 0.62
N MET A 236 16.39 -14.11 0.04
CA MET A 236 16.74 -13.95 -1.38
C MET A 236 18.03 -13.15 -1.54
N ASN A 237 18.81 -13.52 -2.56
CA ASN A 237 19.82 -12.64 -3.11
C ASN A 237 19.16 -11.54 -3.96
N GLN A 238 19.88 -10.47 -4.24
CA GLN A 238 19.33 -9.32 -4.94
C GLN A 238 19.14 -9.56 -6.44
N ILE A 239 19.87 -10.52 -7.03
CA ILE A 239 19.82 -10.83 -8.46
C ILE A 239 18.51 -11.52 -8.80
N GLU A 240 18.21 -12.64 -8.14
CA GLU A 240 16.97 -13.38 -8.36
C GLU A 240 15.73 -12.55 -7.94
N LEU A 241 15.90 -11.66 -6.95
CA LEU A 241 14.85 -10.74 -6.54
C LEU A 241 14.54 -9.73 -7.64
N ALA A 242 15.55 -9.13 -8.27
CA ALA A 242 15.34 -8.24 -9.40
C ALA A 242 14.64 -8.95 -10.58
N ASP A 243 15.05 -10.18 -10.90
CA ASP A 243 14.40 -10.99 -11.94
C ASP A 243 12.93 -11.29 -11.61
N LEU A 244 12.62 -11.62 -10.35
CA LEU A 244 11.25 -11.83 -9.88
C LEU A 244 10.41 -10.55 -10.00
N LEU A 245 10.96 -9.40 -9.58
CA LEU A 245 10.27 -8.11 -9.66
C LEU A 245 9.91 -7.73 -11.11
N ILE A 246 10.81 -7.98 -12.05
CA ILE A 246 10.58 -7.71 -13.47
C ILE A 246 9.57 -8.70 -14.04
N SER A 247 9.80 -10.00 -13.86
CA SER A 247 9.03 -11.06 -14.51
C SER A 247 7.57 -11.09 -14.03
N ASP A 248 7.36 -11.06 -12.72
CA ASP A 248 6.04 -11.24 -12.10
C ASP A 248 5.26 -9.93 -11.97
N PHE A 249 5.94 -8.81 -11.69
CA PHE A 249 5.27 -7.53 -11.34
C PHE A 249 5.52 -6.40 -12.32
N LYS A 250 6.28 -6.64 -13.41
CA LYS A 250 6.60 -5.64 -14.43
C LYS A 250 7.17 -4.35 -13.81
N VAL A 251 8.04 -4.52 -12.82
CA VAL A 251 8.77 -3.41 -12.19
C VAL A 251 9.67 -2.75 -13.23
N VAL A 252 9.61 -1.43 -13.32
CA VAL A 252 10.44 -0.61 -14.22
C VAL A 252 11.63 -0.01 -13.47
N HIS A 253 11.41 0.38 -12.21
CA HIS A 253 12.46 0.89 -11.33
C HIS A 253 12.30 0.31 -9.94
N ALA A 254 13.38 -0.16 -9.33
CA ALA A 254 13.38 -0.57 -7.93
C ALA A 254 14.75 -0.41 -7.29
N VAL A 255 14.74 -0.11 -6.00
CA VAL A 255 15.94 -0.04 -5.16
C VAL A 255 15.75 -0.88 -3.91
N ASN A 256 16.81 -1.58 -3.52
CA ASN A 256 16.84 -2.34 -2.28
C ASN A 256 17.02 -1.39 -1.08
N LEU A 257 16.13 -1.49 -0.11
CA LEU A 257 16.18 -0.80 1.18
C LEU A 257 17.04 -1.57 2.19
N ASP A 258 17.16 -1.06 3.42
CA ASP A 258 17.87 -1.80 4.46
C ASP A 258 17.23 -3.18 4.70
N GLY A 259 18.05 -4.22 4.78
CA GLY A 259 17.63 -5.62 4.80
C GLY A 259 17.92 -6.29 6.13
N GLY A 260 18.08 -7.62 6.10
CA GLY A 260 18.42 -8.41 7.27
C GLY A 260 17.45 -8.16 8.43
N GLY A 261 17.98 -7.92 9.63
CA GLY A 261 17.17 -7.67 10.81
C GLY A 261 16.38 -6.35 10.81
N SER A 262 16.63 -5.46 9.83
CA SER A 262 15.85 -4.24 9.65
C SER A 262 14.57 -4.48 8.83
N SER A 263 14.52 -5.56 8.04
CA SER A 263 13.42 -5.86 7.11
C SER A 263 12.09 -6.05 7.86
N THR A 264 11.22 -5.05 7.76
CA THR A 264 9.97 -4.99 8.51
C THR A 264 8.88 -4.34 7.67
N LEU A 265 7.77 -5.06 7.47
CA LEU A 265 6.56 -4.60 6.82
C LEU A 265 5.40 -4.69 7.82
N VAL A 266 4.56 -3.66 7.88
CA VAL A 266 3.52 -3.49 8.90
C VAL A 266 2.21 -3.09 8.26
N PHE A 267 1.11 -3.70 8.71
CA PHE A 267 -0.24 -3.22 8.46
C PHE A 267 -0.91 -2.81 9.77
N CYS A 268 -1.67 -1.73 9.74
CA CYS A 268 -2.47 -1.25 10.86
C CYS A 268 -3.96 -1.22 10.49
N ARG A 269 -4.76 -2.08 11.13
CA ARG A 269 -6.22 -2.18 11.02
C ARG A 269 -6.83 -2.52 12.38
N PRO A 270 -7.66 -1.65 12.97
CA PRO A 270 -7.26 -0.61 13.95
C PRO A 270 -6.04 -0.88 14.85
N THR A 271 -5.57 -2.12 15.00
CA THR A 271 -4.31 -2.48 15.65
C THR A 271 -3.21 -2.68 14.61
N CYS A 272 -1.94 -2.56 15.01
CA CYS A 272 -0.80 -2.77 14.12
C CYS A 272 -0.19 -4.16 14.31
N ALA A 273 0.16 -4.81 13.20
CA ALA A 273 0.81 -6.11 13.18
C ALA A 273 1.91 -6.15 12.11
N TRP A 274 2.94 -6.95 12.35
CA TRP A 274 3.91 -7.29 11.31
C TRP A 274 3.23 -8.15 10.23
N VAL A 275 3.55 -7.87 8.98
CA VAL A 275 3.09 -8.63 7.82
C VAL A 275 4.07 -9.75 7.50
N ASN A 276 5.36 -9.47 7.67
CA ASN A 276 6.44 -10.45 7.58
C ASN A 276 6.84 -10.95 8.98
N ILE A 277 7.89 -11.77 9.09
CA ILE A 277 8.50 -12.19 10.37
C ILE A 277 9.84 -11.46 10.53
N PRO A 278 9.84 -10.26 11.16
CA PRO A 278 11.08 -9.56 11.44
C PRO A 278 11.96 -10.39 12.36
N SER A 279 13.24 -10.46 12.02
CA SER A 279 14.22 -11.22 12.79
C SER A 279 15.40 -10.32 13.12
N SER A 280 15.24 -9.55 14.20
CA SER A 280 16.34 -8.74 14.74
C SER A 280 17.53 -9.62 15.07
N THR A 281 18.71 -9.18 14.65
CA THR A 281 19.93 -9.95 14.83
C THR A 281 20.34 -10.12 16.29
N THR A 282 19.75 -9.33 17.19
CA THR A 282 20.16 -9.18 18.60
C THR A 282 19.11 -9.69 19.60
N PHE A 283 17.83 -9.81 19.20
CA PHE A 283 16.72 -10.06 20.16
C PHE A 283 15.77 -11.22 19.76
N GLY A 284 16.11 -12.01 18.74
CA GLY A 284 15.21 -13.06 18.23
C GLY A 284 14.12 -12.50 17.32
N ILE A 285 12.91 -13.10 17.38
CA ILE A 285 11.76 -12.66 16.56
C ILE A 285 11.28 -11.29 17.05
N GLY A 286 11.23 -10.33 16.14
CA GLY A 286 10.78 -8.97 16.38
C GLY A 286 11.55 -7.94 15.58
N ASP A 287 10.94 -6.78 15.35
CA ASP A 287 11.56 -5.71 14.57
C ASP A 287 12.69 -5.01 15.33
N ARG A 288 13.76 -4.71 14.61
CA ARG A 288 14.87 -3.88 15.09
C ARG A 288 14.50 -2.40 14.98
N SER A 289 15.01 -1.58 15.90
CA SER A 289 14.95 -0.13 15.74
C SER A 289 15.83 0.32 14.57
N VAL A 290 15.23 1.05 13.63
CA VAL A 290 15.91 1.56 12.42
C VAL A 290 15.90 3.08 12.43
N ALA A 291 16.82 3.69 11.67
CA ALA A 291 16.92 5.15 11.57
C ALA A 291 15.85 5.77 10.65
N ASN A 292 15.30 4.97 9.74
CA ASN A 292 14.41 5.46 8.70
C ASN A 292 13.26 4.50 8.44
N ASN A 293 12.06 5.06 8.34
CA ASN A 293 10.81 4.36 8.10
C ASN A 293 9.98 5.15 7.08
N LEU A 294 9.22 4.43 6.26
CA LEU A 294 8.20 4.97 5.38
C LEU A 294 6.83 4.55 5.90
N ALA A 295 5.98 5.53 6.18
CA ALA A 295 4.57 5.35 6.50
C ALA A 295 3.71 5.78 5.31
N ILE A 296 2.72 4.97 4.98
CA ILE A 296 1.78 5.21 3.89
C ILE A 296 0.36 5.24 4.47
N TYR A 297 -0.33 6.32 4.15
CA TYR A 297 -1.71 6.54 4.52
C TYR A 297 -2.56 6.18 3.31
N VAL A 298 -3.42 5.19 3.48
CA VAL A 298 -4.37 4.74 2.45
C VAL A 298 -5.77 4.89 3.03
N PRO A 299 -6.78 5.18 2.19
CA PRO A 299 -8.16 5.15 2.66
C PRO A 299 -8.44 3.75 3.21
N THR A 300 -8.84 3.71 4.48
CA THR A 300 -9.39 2.48 5.05
C THR A 300 -10.69 2.18 4.35
N ILE A 301 -10.90 0.92 4.00
CA ILE A 301 -12.24 0.44 3.66
C ILE A 301 -13.06 0.70 4.92
N ILE A 302 -13.94 1.70 4.91
CA ILE A 302 -14.98 1.81 5.91
C ILE A 302 -15.83 0.58 5.66
N SER A 303 -15.55 -0.50 6.38
CA SER A 303 -16.51 -1.58 6.52
C SER A 303 -17.72 -0.91 7.15
N GLN A 304 -18.73 -0.62 6.34
CA GLN A 304 -20.09 -0.48 6.85
C GLN A 304 -20.37 -1.82 7.52
N SER A 305 -20.21 -1.87 8.84
CA SER A 305 -20.61 -2.99 9.69
C SER A 305 -20.43 -4.35 9.02
N SER A 306 -19.22 -4.89 8.99
CA SER A 306 -19.11 -6.35 9.00
C SER A 306 -19.94 -6.80 10.21
N PRO A 307 -21.05 -7.54 10.04
CA PRO A 307 -21.62 -8.21 11.20
C PRO A 307 -20.49 -9.04 11.77
N SER A 308 -20.34 -8.98 13.08
CA SER A 308 -19.38 -9.78 13.83
C SER A 308 -19.26 -11.18 13.22
N LEU A 309 -18.05 -11.75 13.21
CA LEU A 309 -17.82 -13.17 12.92
C LEU A 309 -18.64 -14.10 13.84
N PHE A 310 -19.33 -13.53 14.83
CA PHE A 310 -20.48 -14.11 15.51
C PHE A 310 -21.74 -13.49 14.93
N GLY A 311 -22.47 -14.23 14.09
CA GLY A 311 -23.80 -13.84 13.66
C GLY A 311 -24.66 -13.42 14.86
N THR A 312 -25.58 -12.49 14.63
CA THR A 312 -26.54 -11.97 15.60
C THR A 312 -27.58 -13.02 15.98
N ARG A 313 -27.14 -14.09 16.65
CA ARG A 313 -27.86 -14.95 17.61
C ARG A 313 -27.05 -16.23 17.83
N PRO A 314 -26.76 -16.62 19.09
CA PRO A 314 -26.29 -17.97 19.36
C PRO A 314 -27.37 -18.99 18.93
N PRO A 315 -26.97 -20.16 18.38
CA PRO A 315 -27.90 -21.18 17.95
C PRO A 315 -28.80 -21.65 19.11
N ALA A 316 -30.04 -22.05 18.81
CA ALA A 316 -31.10 -22.29 19.80
C ALA A 316 -30.70 -23.27 20.93
N TRP A 317 -29.79 -24.20 20.65
CA TRP A 317 -29.29 -25.16 21.64
C TRP A 317 -28.37 -24.54 22.71
N LEU A 318 -27.72 -23.41 22.41
CA LEU A 318 -26.86 -22.68 23.35
C LEU A 318 -27.68 -21.73 24.26
N GLN A 319 -28.92 -21.43 23.87
CA GLN A 319 -29.84 -20.59 24.67
C GLN A 319 -30.50 -21.38 25.82
N GLN A 320 -30.42 -22.72 25.80
CA GLN A 320 -31.02 -23.59 26.82
C GLN A 320 -30.11 -23.85 28.03
N LEU A 321 -28.85 -23.39 28.00
CA LEU A 321 -27.86 -23.63 29.06
C LEU A 321 -27.65 -22.44 30.02
N LEU A 322 -28.46 -21.37 29.91
CA LEU A 322 -28.41 -20.22 30.81
C LEU A 322 -29.75 -20.08 31.54
N PRO A 323 -29.83 -20.42 32.84
CA PRO A 323 -31.02 -20.18 33.62
C PRO A 323 -31.09 -18.71 34.06
N TRP A 324 -32.20 -18.04 33.70
CA TRP A 324 -32.78 -16.83 34.35
C TRP A 324 -32.05 -15.50 34.02
N SER A 325 -32.69 -14.33 33.83
CA SER A 325 -34.05 -13.84 34.10
C SER A 325 -34.37 -12.57 33.26
N HIS A 326 -35.68 -12.36 33.04
CA HIS A 326 -36.37 -11.17 32.49
C HIS A 326 -36.05 -9.86 33.27
N LYS A 327 -36.15 -8.62 32.79
CA LYS A 327 -37.19 -7.90 32.00
C LYS A 327 -36.61 -6.58 31.41
N PRO A 328 -37.18 -6.01 30.33
CA PRO A 328 -36.91 -4.62 29.92
C PRO A 328 -37.73 -3.60 30.75
N LEU A 329 -37.12 -2.47 31.10
CA LEU A 329 -37.80 -1.30 31.68
C LEU A 329 -38.69 -0.61 30.63
N PRO A 330 -39.87 -0.05 31.00
CA PRO A 330 -40.78 0.58 30.05
C PRO A 330 -40.37 2.03 29.73
N TRP A 331 -40.62 2.37 28.47
CA TRP A 331 -40.59 3.69 27.85
C TRP A 331 -41.64 4.61 28.48
N ALA A 332 -41.24 5.82 28.86
CA ALA A 332 -42.14 6.86 29.37
C ALA A 332 -42.94 7.46 28.21
N THR A 333 -44.27 7.39 28.30
CA THR A 333 -45.21 8.22 27.53
C THR A 333 -45.56 9.44 28.34
N LEU A 334 -45.19 10.61 27.82
CA LEU A 334 -45.78 11.88 28.21
C LEU A 334 -47.15 11.99 27.52
N SER A 335 -48.22 11.97 28.31
CA SER A 335 -49.52 12.49 27.91
C SER A 335 -50.03 13.49 28.95
N SER A 336 -50.79 14.45 28.43
CA SER A 336 -51.22 15.72 28.99
C SER A 336 -52.32 15.64 30.05
N SER A 337 -52.46 16.76 30.78
CA SER A 337 -53.62 17.30 31.52
C SER A 337 -53.89 16.77 32.95
N ARG A 338 -53.57 17.60 33.95
CA ARG A 338 -54.47 18.61 34.55
C ARG A 338 -53.66 19.80 35.04
#